data_AF-A0A814KHB5-F1
#
_entry.id   AF-A0A814KHB5-F1
#
_cell.length_a   1.000
_cell.length_b   1.000
_cell.length_c   1.000
_cell.angle_alpha   90.00
_cell.angle_beta   90.00
_cell.angle_gamma   90.00
#
_symmetry.space_group_name_H-M   'P 1'
#
loop_
_entity.id
_entity.type
_entity.pdbx_description
1 polymer ?
#
loop_
_entity_poly.entity_id
_entity_poly.type
_entity_poly.pdbx_seq_one_letter_code
_entity_poly.pdbx_strand_id
1 'polypeptide(L)'
;MESNLIAVVCLLAFMAICCTVDAAPVNSSCPLPPKLGSTYDYDWKSKPHEWSNPNVKTASLQLALSWSPTYCASLSKGERDQQFQCKPSNDFGLIVHGLWPQASKASSVKDHPRNCRNEKQLNETMIKRFFCMMPGEYLQQSEWEKHGTCYFATATDYFTTVEKLYKSLNIPDIRAMKNPTATTIKDSFLKLNPKLPSSSIKVIMESSRLKEIDICYGLNLQFANC
;
A
#
# COMPACT_ATOMS: atom_id res chain seq x y z
N MET A 1 -56.46 -49.98 -10.77
CA MET A 1 -55.84 -49.73 -12.08
C MET A 1 -55.94 -48.24 -12.35
N GLU A 2 -54.81 -47.67 -12.76
CA GLU A 2 -54.67 -46.39 -13.44
C GLU A 2 -54.66 -45.11 -12.59
N SER A 3 -53.41 -44.76 -12.27
CA SER A 3 -52.83 -43.47 -11.96
C SER A 3 -53.33 -42.33 -12.86
N ASN A 4 -53.60 -41.16 -12.27
CA ASN A 4 -53.50 -39.90 -13.01
C ASN A 4 -52.82 -38.84 -12.15
N LEU A 5 -51.69 -38.37 -12.69
CA LEU A 5 -50.72 -37.49 -12.11
C LEU A 5 -51.16 -36.04 -12.39
N ILE A 6 -51.60 -35.29 -11.38
CA ILE A 6 -51.78 -33.84 -11.48
C ILE A 6 -50.52 -33.18 -10.91
N ALA A 7 -49.67 -32.69 -11.81
CA ALA A 7 -48.51 -31.90 -11.48
C ALA A 7 -48.96 -30.51 -10.98
N VAL A 8 -48.83 -30.27 -9.68
CA VAL A 8 -48.96 -28.94 -9.09
C VAL A 8 -47.63 -28.21 -9.33
N VAL A 9 -47.60 -27.34 -10.34
CA VAL A 9 -46.48 -26.40 -10.56
C VAL A 9 -46.62 -25.28 -9.54
N CYS A 10 -45.88 -25.38 -8.43
CA CYS A 10 -45.74 -24.31 -7.47
C CYS A 10 -44.71 -23.30 -8.03
N LEU A 11 -45.17 -22.22 -8.65
CA LEU A 11 -44.33 -21.09 -9.03
C LEU A 11 -43.84 -20.38 -7.76
N LEU A 12 -42.67 -20.77 -7.27
CA LEU A 12 -41.92 -20.00 -6.30
C LEU A 12 -41.27 -18.83 -7.03
N ALA A 13 -41.88 -17.65 -6.95
CA ALA A 13 -41.23 -16.41 -7.33
C ALA A 13 -40.09 -16.13 -6.34
N PHE A 14 -38.88 -16.55 -6.69
CA PHE A 14 -37.66 -16.09 -6.03
C PHE A 14 -37.46 -14.61 -6.37
N MET A 15 -37.93 -13.74 -5.48
CA MET A 15 -37.56 -12.33 -5.50
C MET A 15 -36.08 -12.26 -5.08
N ALA A 16 -35.19 -12.35 -6.06
CA ALA A 16 -33.77 -12.11 -5.86
C ALA A 16 -33.61 -10.63 -5.49
N ILE A 17 -33.58 -10.34 -4.18
CA ILE A 17 -33.08 -9.07 -3.67
C ILE A 17 -31.59 -9.08 -3.98
N CYS A 18 -31.26 -8.54 -5.15
CA CYS A 18 -29.90 -8.21 -5.51
C CYS A 18 -29.49 -7.08 -4.56
N CYS A 19 -28.85 -7.43 -3.44
CA CYS A 19 -28.08 -6.47 -2.68
C CYS A 19 -26.95 -6.01 -3.61
N THR A 20 -27.20 -4.96 -4.39
CA THR A 20 -26.13 -4.19 -4.99
C THR A 20 -25.38 -3.58 -3.82
N VAL A 21 -24.29 -4.24 -3.43
CA VAL A 21 -23.21 -3.55 -2.74
C VAL A 21 -22.74 -2.50 -3.73
N ASP A 22 -23.23 -1.27 -3.57
CA ASP A 22 -22.68 -0.12 -4.26
C ASP A 22 -21.25 0.02 -3.73
N ALA A 23 -20.31 -0.65 -4.42
CA ALA A 23 -18.92 -0.32 -4.32
C ALA A 23 -18.83 1.15 -4.72
N ALA A 24 -18.40 2.00 -3.78
CA ALA A 24 -18.15 3.40 -4.06
C ALA A 24 -17.32 3.52 -5.35
N PRO A 25 -17.61 4.48 -6.23
CA PRO A 25 -16.85 4.64 -7.46
C PRO A 25 -15.38 4.86 -7.09
N VAL A 26 -14.52 3.94 -7.52
CA VAL A 26 -13.07 4.13 -7.45
C VAL A 26 -12.80 5.37 -8.29
N ASN A 27 -12.46 6.48 -7.63
CA ASN A 27 -12.33 7.79 -8.27
C ASN A 27 -11.40 7.68 -9.50
N SER A 28 -12.02 7.71 -10.67
CA SER A 28 -11.37 7.49 -11.96
C SER A 28 -10.73 8.78 -12.43
N SER A 29 -9.55 9.08 -11.90
CA SER A 29 -8.43 9.60 -12.68
C SER A 29 -7.33 9.94 -11.69
N CYS A 30 -6.44 9.00 -11.43
CA CYS A 30 -5.11 9.42 -11.06
C CYS A 30 -4.48 10.00 -12.34
N PRO A 31 -4.25 11.32 -12.42
CA PRO A 31 -3.59 11.89 -13.58
C PRO A 31 -2.15 11.38 -13.54
N LEU A 32 -1.71 10.73 -14.61
CA LEU A 32 -0.30 10.41 -14.75
C LEU A 32 0.46 11.69 -15.11
N PRO A 33 1.67 11.92 -14.56
CA PRO A 33 2.51 13.00 -15.04
C PRO A 33 2.85 12.78 -16.53
N PRO A 34 2.77 13.82 -17.37
CA PRO A 34 3.06 13.69 -18.81
C PRO A 34 4.52 13.30 -19.08
N LYS A 35 5.43 13.70 -18.19
CA LYS A 35 6.84 13.32 -18.17
C LYS A 35 7.26 12.99 -16.74
N LEU A 36 8.06 11.94 -16.58
CA LEU A 36 8.76 11.67 -15.33
C LEU A 36 10.03 12.53 -15.27
N GLY A 37 10.60 12.73 -14.08
CA GLY A 37 11.92 13.32 -13.92
C GLY A 37 12.97 12.56 -14.73
N SER A 38 13.99 13.26 -15.24
CA SER A 38 15.00 12.68 -16.14
C SER A 38 16.03 11.80 -15.42
N THR A 39 16.18 11.93 -14.10
CA THR A 39 17.11 11.14 -13.28
C THR A 39 16.46 10.86 -11.94
N TYR A 40 15.99 9.63 -11.73
CA TYR A 40 15.42 9.18 -10.46
C TYR A 40 16.12 7.92 -9.94
N ASP A 41 17.25 7.55 -10.54
CA ASP A 41 18.10 6.45 -10.10
C ASP A 41 18.53 6.64 -8.64
N TYR A 42 18.47 5.58 -7.86
CA TYR A 42 18.71 5.64 -6.43
C TYR A 42 20.15 5.18 -6.12
N ASP A 43 21.06 6.12 -5.93
CA ASP A 43 22.40 5.78 -5.44
C ASP A 43 22.46 5.88 -3.92
N TRP A 44 22.29 4.74 -3.24
CA TRP A 44 22.40 4.67 -1.79
C TRP A 44 23.79 5.01 -1.26
N LYS A 45 24.87 4.79 -2.04
CA LYS A 45 26.25 5.05 -1.61
C LYS A 45 26.55 6.54 -1.54
N SER A 46 25.84 7.35 -2.32
CA SER A 46 25.93 8.80 -2.29
C SER A 46 25.22 9.44 -1.07
N LYS A 47 24.40 8.68 -0.33
CA LYS A 47 23.52 9.22 0.71
C LYS A 47 24.16 9.14 2.10
N PRO A 48 24.26 10.26 2.83
CA PRO A 48 24.67 10.25 4.23
C PRO A 48 23.72 9.40 5.07
N HIS A 49 24.28 8.62 6.00
CA HIS A 49 23.52 7.78 6.94
C HIS A 49 22.70 6.64 6.31
N GLU A 50 22.92 6.34 5.04
CA GLU A 50 22.41 5.13 4.40
C GLU A 50 23.39 3.96 4.59
N TRP A 51 22.89 2.74 4.69
CA TRP A 51 23.70 1.52 4.90
C TRP A 51 23.13 0.35 4.12
N SER A 52 23.91 -0.73 4.00
CA SER A 52 23.50 -1.97 3.32
C SER A 52 23.58 -3.15 4.29
N ASN A 53 22.56 -4.00 4.24
CA ASN A 53 22.42 -5.22 5.02
C ASN A 53 22.01 -6.38 4.10
N PRO A 54 22.88 -6.80 3.17
CA PRO A 54 22.49 -7.73 2.10
C PRO A 54 22.31 -9.17 2.61
N ASN A 55 22.93 -9.49 3.75
CA ASN A 55 22.99 -10.86 4.28
C ASN A 55 21.96 -11.13 5.38
N VAL A 56 21.14 -10.15 5.75
CA VAL A 56 20.08 -10.34 6.75
C VAL A 56 18.92 -11.07 6.08
N LYS A 57 18.49 -12.17 6.69
CA LYS A 57 17.38 -12.97 6.16
C LYS A 57 16.03 -12.30 6.42
N THR A 58 15.24 -12.16 5.36
CA THR A 58 13.84 -11.76 5.42
C THR A 58 12.99 -12.83 6.12
N ALA A 59 12.23 -12.42 7.12
CA ALA A 59 11.35 -13.27 7.93
C ALA A 59 9.86 -12.93 7.75
N SER A 60 9.55 -11.67 7.47
CA SER A 60 8.20 -11.17 7.19
C SER A 60 8.26 -9.97 6.26
N LEU A 61 7.10 -9.48 5.83
CA LEU A 61 6.95 -8.30 4.98
C LEU A 61 6.04 -7.29 5.68
N GLN A 62 6.34 -6.00 5.55
CA GLN A 62 5.51 -4.92 6.06
C GLN A 62 5.11 -4.00 4.90
N LEU A 63 3.81 -3.89 4.61
CA LEU A 63 3.28 -2.90 3.68
C LEU A 63 3.06 -1.59 4.43
N ALA A 64 3.85 -0.58 4.12
CA ALA A 64 3.74 0.75 4.69
C ALA A 64 2.86 1.63 3.79
N LEU A 65 1.82 2.23 4.38
CA LEU A 65 0.88 3.12 3.71
C LEU A 65 1.01 4.53 4.28
N SER A 66 1.61 5.44 3.51
CA SER A 66 1.81 6.84 3.94
C SER A 66 0.54 7.66 3.75
N TRP A 67 0.23 8.53 4.71
CA TRP A 67 -0.85 9.49 4.61
C TRP A 67 -0.38 10.79 3.95
N SER A 68 -0.71 10.97 2.67
CA SER A 68 -0.25 12.10 1.85
C SER A 68 -0.49 13.48 2.50
N PRO A 69 -1.65 13.79 3.13
CA PRO A 69 -1.85 15.09 3.77
C PRO A 69 -0.81 15.43 4.85
N THR A 70 -0.42 14.46 5.69
CA THR A 70 0.59 14.70 6.73
C THR A 70 1.98 14.82 6.12
N TYR A 71 2.32 13.92 5.17
CA TYR A 71 3.59 13.97 4.44
C TYR A 71 3.76 15.31 3.71
N CYS A 72 2.78 15.73 2.93
CA CYS A 72 2.84 16.99 2.20
C CYS A 72 2.93 18.19 3.14
N ALA A 73 2.24 18.16 4.28
CA ALA A 73 2.31 19.21 5.28
C ALA A 73 3.67 19.30 6.00
N SER A 74 4.45 18.21 6.07
CA SER A 74 5.80 18.23 6.68
C SER A 74 6.89 18.78 5.77
N LEU A 75 6.63 18.89 4.46
CA LEU A 75 7.60 19.41 3.49
C LEU A 75 7.65 20.94 3.47
N SER A 76 8.84 21.48 3.22
CA SER A 76 9.00 22.88 2.80
C SER A 76 8.26 23.14 1.50
N LYS A 77 8.00 24.42 1.18
CA LYS A 77 7.30 24.78 -0.06
C LYS A 77 8.03 24.26 -1.31
N GLY A 78 9.35 24.41 -1.37
CA GLY A 78 10.14 23.97 -2.52
C GLY A 78 10.14 22.46 -2.72
N GLU A 79 10.22 21.68 -1.65
CA GLU A 79 10.12 20.21 -1.72
C GLU A 79 8.71 19.78 -2.14
N ARG A 80 7.68 20.42 -1.58
CA ARG A 80 6.27 20.12 -1.89
C ARG A 80 5.95 20.27 -3.36
N ASP A 81 6.46 21.33 -4.01
CA ASP A 81 6.24 21.61 -5.44
C ASP A 81 6.86 20.54 -6.35
N GLN A 82 7.87 19.80 -5.86
CA GLN A 82 8.51 18.69 -6.56
C GLN A 82 7.77 17.37 -6.40
N GLN A 83 6.96 17.21 -5.35
CA GLN A 83 6.23 15.96 -5.09
C GLN A 83 4.89 15.95 -5.83
N PHE A 84 4.71 14.98 -6.72
CA PHE A 84 3.48 14.86 -7.51
C PHE A 84 2.23 14.82 -6.61
N GLN A 85 2.24 13.97 -5.57
CA GLN A 85 1.11 13.84 -4.64
C GLN A 85 0.73 15.12 -3.89
N CYS A 86 1.64 16.09 -3.79
CA CYS A 86 1.44 17.31 -3.02
C CYS A 86 1.06 18.53 -3.86
N LYS A 87 0.96 18.37 -5.18
CA LYS A 87 0.52 19.45 -6.07
C LYS A 87 -0.93 19.84 -5.76
N PRO A 88 -1.31 21.14 -5.81
CA PRO A 88 -2.66 21.58 -5.45
C PRO A 88 -3.81 20.94 -6.24
N SER A 89 -3.53 20.43 -7.45
CA SER A 89 -4.51 19.74 -8.31
C SER A 89 -4.73 18.27 -7.94
N ASN A 90 -3.98 17.74 -6.98
CA ASN A 90 -4.00 16.34 -6.59
C ASN A 90 -4.49 16.20 -5.15
N ASP A 91 -5.22 15.11 -4.87
CA ASP A 91 -5.78 14.85 -3.53
C ASP A 91 -5.59 13.39 -3.11
N PHE A 92 -4.33 12.96 -3.03
CA PHE A 92 -3.99 11.60 -2.61
C PHE A 92 -4.32 11.37 -1.12
N GLY A 93 -4.85 10.19 -0.79
CA GLY A 93 -5.13 9.76 0.58
C GLY A 93 -4.01 8.91 1.16
N LEU A 94 -4.32 7.65 1.51
CA LEU A 94 -3.31 6.65 1.77
C LEU A 94 -2.71 6.21 0.44
N ILE A 95 -1.39 6.28 0.34
CA ILE A 95 -0.61 5.74 -0.77
C ILE A 95 0.29 4.63 -0.26
N VAL A 96 0.77 3.78 -1.16
CA VAL A 96 1.88 2.89 -0.85
C VAL A 96 3.13 3.73 -0.65
N HIS A 97 3.74 3.61 0.52
CA HIS A 97 5.13 4.01 0.74
C HIS A 97 6.06 2.90 0.26
N GLY A 98 5.82 1.65 0.65
CA GLY A 98 6.60 0.51 0.17
C GLY A 98 6.21 -0.81 0.82
N LEU A 99 6.81 -1.90 0.33
CA LEU A 99 6.74 -3.21 0.95
C LEU A 99 8.14 -3.60 1.44
N TRP A 100 8.30 -3.73 2.75
CA TRP A 100 9.61 -3.82 3.38
C TRP A 100 9.87 -5.19 3.97
N PRO A 101 10.89 -5.92 3.48
CA PRO A 101 11.45 -7.08 4.15
C PRO A 101 11.86 -6.77 5.60
N GLN A 102 11.32 -7.56 6.53
CA GLN A 102 11.61 -7.45 7.96
C GLN A 102 12.46 -8.64 8.42
N ALA A 103 13.27 -8.43 9.46
CA ALA A 103 14.08 -9.46 10.08
C ALA A 103 13.43 -9.87 11.40
N SER A 104 13.50 -11.15 11.75
CA SER A 104 12.83 -11.68 12.95
C SER A 104 13.45 -11.21 14.28
N LYS A 105 14.71 -10.75 14.27
CA LYS A 105 15.46 -10.35 15.47
C LYS A 105 15.92 -8.88 15.41
N ALA A 106 15.25 -8.05 14.63
CA ALA A 106 15.57 -6.64 14.55
C ALA A 106 15.19 -5.91 15.85
N SER A 107 16.11 -5.10 16.36
CA SER A 107 15.87 -4.20 17.51
C SER A 107 15.78 -2.73 17.07
N SER A 108 16.17 -2.45 15.84
CA SER A 108 16.08 -1.14 15.21
C SER A 108 15.84 -1.26 13.71
N VAL A 109 15.48 -0.14 13.08
CA VAL A 109 15.37 -0.05 11.61
C VAL A 109 16.66 -0.45 10.89
N LYS A 110 17.82 -0.34 11.58
CA LYS A 110 19.14 -0.68 11.04
C LYS A 110 19.43 -2.16 10.99
N ASP A 111 18.58 -3.00 11.56
CA ASP A 111 18.80 -4.44 11.59
C ASP A 111 18.05 -5.17 10.47
N HIS A 112 17.22 -4.45 9.70
CA HIS A 112 16.45 -5.02 8.60
C HIS A 112 17.28 -5.16 7.31
N PRO A 113 16.91 -6.11 6.41
CA PRO A 113 17.52 -6.21 5.09
C PRO A 113 17.35 -4.91 4.31
N ARG A 114 18.43 -4.45 3.68
CA ARG A 114 18.43 -3.21 2.89
C ARG A 114 19.54 -3.20 1.85
N ASN A 115 19.29 -2.60 0.68
CA ASN A 115 20.27 -2.41 -0.39
C ASN A 115 20.98 -3.73 -0.76
N CYS A 116 20.19 -4.78 -1.03
CA CYS A 116 20.70 -6.15 -1.13
C CYS A 116 21.30 -6.50 -2.50
N ARG A 117 20.85 -5.80 -3.56
CA ARG A 117 21.42 -5.91 -4.90
C ARG A 117 21.52 -4.52 -5.52
N ASN A 118 22.50 -4.33 -6.40
CA ASN A 118 22.55 -3.15 -7.26
C ASN A 118 21.65 -3.41 -8.46
N GLU A 119 20.70 -2.51 -8.72
CA GLU A 119 19.81 -2.59 -9.87
C GLU A 119 20.03 -1.37 -10.77
N LYS A 120 19.40 -1.39 -11.94
CA LYS A 120 19.36 -0.22 -12.82
C LYS A 120 18.08 0.57 -12.57
N GLN A 121 18.07 1.81 -13.05
CA GLN A 121 16.86 2.61 -13.12
C GLN A 121 15.69 1.83 -13.76
N LEU A 122 14.53 1.87 -13.10
CA LEU A 122 13.28 1.32 -13.57
C LEU A 122 12.85 1.99 -14.88
N ASN A 123 12.17 1.23 -15.74
CA ASN A 123 11.63 1.80 -16.97
C ASN A 123 10.37 2.64 -16.67
N GLU A 124 10.14 3.68 -17.49
CA GLU A 124 9.01 4.59 -17.27
C GLU A 124 7.65 3.89 -17.31
N THR A 125 7.50 2.87 -18.16
CA THR A 125 6.25 2.11 -18.31
C THR A 125 5.87 1.41 -17.00
N MET A 126 6.85 0.85 -16.30
CA MET A 126 6.68 0.23 -14.99
C MET A 126 6.27 1.28 -13.96
N ILE A 127 7.00 2.40 -13.90
CA ILE A 127 6.68 3.51 -12.98
C ILE A 127 5.24 4.00 -13.18
N LYS A 128 4.84 4.23 -14.44
CA LYS A 128 3.49 4.72 -14.81
C LYS A 128 2.40 3.71 -14.47
N ARG A 129 2.65 2.39 -14.58
CA ARG A 129 1.68 1.35 -14.22
C ARG A 129 1.22 1.42 -12.77
N PHE A 130 2.13 1.77 -11.87
CA PHE A 130 1.92 1.75 -10.41
C PHE A 130 1.78 3.14 -9.79
N PHE A 131 1.93 4.20 -10.59
CA PHE A 131 2.01 5.58 -10.12
C PHE A 131 0.84 6.01 -9.24
N CYS A 132 -0.35 5.51 -9.53
CA CYS A 132 -1.56 5.92 -8.85
C CYS A 132 -1.71 5.39 -7.43
N MET A 133 -1.07 4.26 -7.13
CA MET A 133 -0.95 3.78 -5.75
C MET A 133 0.32 4.29 -5.08
N MET A 134 1.34 4.69 -5.87
CA MET A 134 2.68 5.04 -5.40
C MET A 134 3.23 6.25 -6.19
N PRO A 135 2.75 7.47 -5.90
CA PRO A 135 2.90 8.66 -6.76
C PRO A 135 4.27 9.34 -6.65
N GLY A 136 5.31 8.69 -7.18
CA GLY A 136 6.62 9.28 -7.37
C GLY A 136 7.61 8.31 -8.00
N GLU A 137 8.31 8.73 -9.05
CA GLU A 137 9.32 7.93 -9.74
C GLU A 137 10.51 7.58 -8.84
N TYR A 138 11.03 8.57 -8.09
CA TYR A 138 12.10 8.37 -7.14
C TYR A 138 11.66 7.54 -5.93
N LEU A 139 10.41 7.70 -5.48
CA LEU A 139 9.81 6.85 -4.45
C LEU A 139 9.84 5.39 -4.91
N GLN A 140 9.29 5.09 -6.08
CA GLN A 140 9.28 3.73 -6.64
C GLN A 140 10.69 3.17 -6.85
N GLN A 141 11.63 3.94 -7.42
CA GLN A 141 13.00 3.50 -7.60
C GLN A 141 13.67 3.15 -6.28
N SER A 142 13.64 4.10 -5.33
CA SER A 142 14.30 3.91 -4.05
C SER A 142 13.72 2.74 -3.28
N GLU A 143 12.41 2.56 -3.28
CA GLU A 143 11.75 1.44 -2.59
C GLU A 143 12.07 0.08 -3.22
N TRP A 144 12.17 0.01 -4.54
CA TRP A 144 12.64 -1.18 -5.22
C TRP A 144 14.08 -1.51 -4.83
N GLU A 145 15.02 -0.59 -5.04
CA GLU A 145 16.45 -0.84 -4.83
C GLU A 145 16.79 -1.12 -3.36
N LYS A 146 16.23 -0.31 -2.47
CA LYS A 146 16.53 -0.33 -1.04
C LYS A 146 15.85 -1.49 -0.33
N HIS A 147 14.62 -1.83 -0.71
CA HIS A 147 13.80 -2.81 0.02
C HIS A 147 13.41 -4.01 -0.84
N GLY A 148 12.88 -3.78 -2.04
CA GLY A 148 12.41 -4.86 -2.92
C GLY A 148 13.49 -5.89 -3.28
N THR A 149 14.73 -5.45 -3.54
CA THR A 149 15.86 -6.33 -3.92
C THR A 149 16.23 -7.37 -2.86
N CYS A 150 15.81 -7.17 -1.60
CA CYS A 150 16.14 -8.05 -0.48
C CYS A 150 15.25 -9.30 -0.37
N TYR A 151 14.18 -9.39 -1.16
CA TYR A 151 13.29 -10.55 -1.12
C TYR A 151 12.78 -10.97 -2.50
N PHE A 152 12.52 -10.01 -3.38
CA PHE A 152 11.93 -10.28 -4.69
C PHE A 152 13.04 -10.49 -5.73
N ALA A 153 12.79 -11.38 -6.68
CA ALA A 153 13.72 -11.63 -7.78
C ALA A 153 13.70 -10.50 -8.81
N THR A 154 12.53 -9.92 -9.08
CA THR A 154 12.34 -8.86 -10.08
C THR A 154 11.51 -7.70 -9.54
N ALA A 155 11.69 -6.51 -10.12
CA ALA A 155 10.86 -5.35 -9.82
C ALA A 155 9.38 -5.60 -10.15
N THR A 156 9.11 -6.36 -11.23
CA THR A 156 7.75 -6.76 -11.60
C THR A 156 7.08 -7.55 -10.47
N ASP A 157 7.75 -8.53 -9.89
CA ASP A 157 7.20 -9.34 -8.78
C ASP A 157 6.96 -8.49 -7.54
N TYR A 158 7.88 -7.57 -7.23
CA TYR A 158 7.74 -6.62 -6.13
C TYR A 158 6.48 -5.77 -6.28
N PHE A 159 6.38 -5.00 -7.36
CA PHE A 159 5.29 -4.05 -7.51
C PHE A 159 3.93 -4.73 -7.77
N THR A 160 3.89 -5.89 -8.44
CA THR A 160 2.65 -6.67 -8.57
C THR A 160 2.18 -7.24 -7.23
N THR A 161 3.11 -7.65 -6.37
CA THR A 161 2.78 -8.08 -4.99
C THR A 161 2.27 -6.90 -4.17
N VAL A 162 2.96 -5.76 -4.21
CA VAL A 162 2.52 -4.50 -3.58
C VAL A 162 1.11 -4.13 -4.01
N GLU A 163 0.85 -4.12 -5.32
CA GLU A 163 -0.46 -3.80 -5.90
C GLU A 163 -1.54 -4.77 -5.40
N LYS A 164 -1.26 -6.08 -5.40
CA LYS A 164 -2.19 -7.10 -4.90
C LYS A 164 -2.53 -6.87 -3.43
N LEU A 165 -1.53 -6.64 -2.58
CA LEU A 165 -1.74 -6.41 -1.15
C LEU A 165 -2.54 -5.12 -0.93
N TYR A 166 -2.14 -4.02 -1.57
CA TYR A 166 -2.83 -2.74 -1.46
C TYR A 166 -4.30 -2.81 -1.91
N LYS A 167 -4.56 -3.39 -3.09
CA LYS A 167 -5.94 -3.53 -3.62
C LYS A 167 -6.81 -4.51 -2.84
N SER A 168 -6.23 -5.35 -2.00
CA SER A 168 -6.99 -6.27 -1.14
C SER A 168 -7.57 -5.60 0.10
N LEU A 169 -7.14 -4.37 0.42
CA LEU A 169 -7.57 -3.62 1.59
C LEU A 169 -8.72 -2.67 1.24
N ASN A 170 -9.76 -2.69 2.06
CA ASN A 170 -10.81 -1.67 2.05
C ASN A 170 -10.37 -0.50 2.94
N ILE A 171 -10.05 0.64 2.33
CA ILE A 171 -9.54 1.81 3.05
C ILE A 171 -10.70 2.68 3.54
N PRO A 172 -10.79 3.02 4.84
CA PRO A 172 -11.82 3.92 5.34
C PRO A 172 -11.58 5.35 4.85
N ASP A 173 -12.66 6.14 4.74
CA ASP A 173 -12.56 7.58 4.48
C ASP A 173 -12.06 8.31 5.73
N ILE A 174 -10.74 8.41 5.86
CA ILE A 174 -10.05 9.06 6.98
C ILE A 174 -10.28 10.58 6.95
N ARG A 175 -10.51 11.19 5.78
CA ARG A 175 -10.73 12.64 5.66
C ARG A 175 -12.06 13.06 6.25
N ALA A 176 -13.07 12.20 6.16
CA ALA A 176 -14.38 12.43 6.78
C ALA A 176 -14.37 12.28 8.31
N MET A 177 -13.31 11.74 8.91
CA MET A 177 -13.23 11.53 10.36
C MET A 177 -12.97 12.84 11.10
N LYS A 178 -13.74 13.10 12.15
CA LYS A 178 -13.51 14.22 13.08
C LYS A 178 -12.50 13.82 14.14
N ASN A 179 -11.38 14.55 14.23
CA ASN A 179 -10.32 14.35 15.22
C ASN A 179 -9.88 12.87 15.36
N PRO A 180 -9.47 12.21 14.27
CA PRO A 180 -9.17 10.79 14.29
C PRO A 180 -7.97 10.49 15.20
N THR A 181 -8.11 9.46 16.04
CA THR A 181 -7.03 8.92 16.87
C THR A 181 -6.49 7.64 16.24
N ALA A 182 -5.33 7.15 16.69
CA ALA A 182 -4.81 5.86 16.23
C ALA A 182 -5.84 4.73 16.41
N THR A 183 -6.55 4.73 17.54
CA THR A 183 -7.59 3.74 17.84
C THR A 183 -8.78 3.86 16.88
N THR A 184 -9.35 5.06 16.67
CA THR A 184 -10.53 5.19 15.81
C THR A 184 -10.23 4.89 14.34
N ILE A 185 -9.01 5.21 13.87
CA ILE A 185 -8.52 4.83 12.55
C ILE A 185 -8.41 3.30 12.45
N LYS A 186 -7.73 2.68 13.42
CA LYS A 186 -7.51 1.22 13.45
C LYS A 186 -8.84 0.46 13.48
N ASP A 187 -9.77 0.87 14.34
CA ASP A 187 -11.08 0.22 14.46
C ASP A 187 -11.90 0.36 13.16
N SER A 188 -11.86 1.53 12.53
CA SER A 188 -12.52 1.74 11.23
C SER A 188 -11.92 0.87 10.13
N PHE A 189 -10.59 0.72 10.13
CA PHE A 189 -9.89 -0.13 9.17
C PHE A 189 -10.22 -1.62 9.38
N LEU A 190 -10.22 -2.10 10.62
CA LEU A 190 -10.59 -3.48 10.97
C LEU A 190 -12.05 -3.78 10.65
N LYS A 191 -12.96 -2.83 10.87
CA LYS A 191 -14.38 -2.97 10.52
C LYS A 191 -14.58 -3.22 9.02
N LEU A 192 -13.81 -2.57 8.16
CA LEU A 192 -13.88 -2.75 6.71
C LEU A 192 -13.10 -3.98 6.20
N ASN A 193 -12.22 -4.53 7.02
CA ASN A 193 -11.35 -5.66 6.69
C ASN A 193 -11.48 -6.76 7.77
N PRO A 194 -12.62 -7.46 7.89
CA PRO A 194 -12.86 -8.41 8.98
C PRO A 194 -11.91 -9.62 9.00
N LYS A 195 -11.17 -9.85 7.90
CA LYS A 195 -10.13 -10.89 7.82
C LYS A 195 -8.75 -10.41 8.29
N LEU A 196 -8.55 -9.10 8.48
CA LEU A 196 -7.32 -8.50 8.99
C LEU A 196 -7.30 -8.62 10.52
N PRO A 197 -6.35 -9.37 11.11
CA PRO A 197 -6.20 -9.42 12.56
C PRO A 197 -5.76 -8.06 13.12
N SER A 198 -6.23 -7.70 14.31
CA SER A 198 -5.78 -6.48 15.00
C SER A 198 -4.28 -6.45 15.26
N SER A 199 -3.62 -7.61 15.41
CA SER A 199 -2.17 -7.71 15.57
C SER A 199 -1.38 -7.48 14.27
N SER A 200 -2.04 -7.49 13.11
CA SER A 200 -1.42 -7.32 11.79
C SER A 200 -1.44 -5.90 11.26
N ILE A 201 -1.90 -4.94 12.08
CA ILE A 201 -1.98 -3.52 11.72
C ILE A 201 -1.42 -2.62 12.82
N LYS A 202 -0.54 -1.70 12.42
CA LYS A 202 -0.05 -0.59 13.25
C LYS A 202 -0.50 0.73 12.63
N VAL A 203 -0.98 1.65 13.48
CA VAL A 203 -1.32 3.02 13.07
C VAL A 203 -0.32 3.96 13.73
N ILE A 204 0.41 4.70 12.91
CA ILE A 204 1.49 5.59 13.34
C ILE A 204 1.00 7.03 13.23
N MET A 205 1.05 7.75 14.35
CA MET A 205 0.67 9.16 14.43
C MET A 205 1.92 10.04 14.60
N GLU A 206 1.89 11.25 14.07
CA GLU A 206 2.89 12.30 14.26
C GLU A 206 2.19 13.59 14.71
N SER A 207 2.47 14.03 15.93
CA SER A 207 1.86 15.23 16.53
C SER A 207 0.32 15.26 16.34
N SER A 208 -0.33 14.14 16.67
CA SER A 208 -1.78 13.91 16.55
C SER A 208 -2.35 13.80 15.13
N ARG A 209 -1.51 13.76 14.09
CA ARG A 209 -1.95 13.52 12.71
C ARG A 209 -1.55 12.12 12.27
N LEU A 210 -2.39 11.46 11.46
CA LEU A 210 -2.03 10.18 10.87
C LEU A 210 -0.79 10.35 10.00
N LYS A 211 0.25 9.55 10.22
CA LYS A 211 1.47 9.55 9.41
C LYS A 211 1.50 8.36 8.47
N GLU A 212 1.29 7.17 9.01
CA GLU A 212 1.46 5.91 8.29
C GLU A 212 0.58 4.82 8.89
N ILE A 213 0.17 3.87 8.06
CA ILE A 213 -0.44 2.61 8.50
C ILE A 213 0.40 1.47 7.96
N ASP A 214 0.85 0.59 8.84
CA ASP A 214 1.59 -0.61 8.47
C ASP A 214 0.70 -1.83 8.54
N ILE A 215 0.76 -2.68 7.51
CA ILE A 215 0.13 -3.99 7.48
C ILE A 215 1.21 -5.07 7.36
N CYS A 216 1.23 -6.02 8.28
CA CYS A 216 2.28 -7.04 8.34
C CYS A 216 1.81 -8.40 7.78
N TYR A 217 2.72 -9.03 7.05
CA TYR A 217 2.49 -10.29 6.34
C TYR A 217 3.62 -11.29 6.59
N GLY A 218 3.27 -12.57 6.64
CA GLY A 218 4.24 -13.64 6.49
C GLY A 218 4.75 -13.73 5.05
N LEU A 219 5.80 -14.53 4.83
CA LEU A 219 6.36 -14.76 3.48
C LEU A 219 5.37 -15.43 2.52
N ASN A 220 4.33 -16.09 3.05
CA ASN A 220 3.21 -16.65 2.29
C ASN A 220 2.12 -15.61 1.93
N LEU A 221 2.38 -14.32 2.18
CA LEU A 221 1.47 -13.20 1.96
C LEU A 221 0.16 -13.27 2.75
N GLN A 222 0.10 -14.11 3.79
CA GLN A 222 -0.99 -14.09 4.76
C GLN A 222 -0.67 -13.07 5.86
N PHE A 223 -1.70 -12.52 6.50
CA PHE A 223 -1.51 -11.61 7.62
C PHE A 223 -0.68 -12.27 8.73
N ALA A 224 0.26 -11.50 9.27
CA ALA A 224 1.11 -11.90 10.39
C ALA A 224 1.16 -10.77 11.41
N ASN A 225 1.64 -11.06 12.61
CA ASN A 225 1.82 -10.01 13.61
C ASN A 225 2.84 -8.98 13.12
N CYS A 226 2.49 -7.72 13.30
CA CYS A 226 3.48 -6.68 13.49
C CYS A 226 4.04 -6.78 14.92
#